data_AF-J0L936-F1
#
_entry.id   AF-J0L936-F1
#
_cell.length_a   1.000
_cell.length_b   1.000
_cell.length_c   1.000
_cell.angle_alpha   90.00
_cell.angle_beta   90.00
_cell.angle_gamma   90.00
#
_symmetry.space_group_name_H-M   'P 1'
#
loop_
_entity.id
_entity.type
_entity.pdbx_description
1 polymer ?
#
loop_
_entity_poly.entity_id
_entity_poly.type
_entity_poly.pdbx_seq_one_letter_code
_entity_poly.pdbx_strand_id
1 'polypeptide(L)'
;GEIRSRYRADDSKRPNQKDVIARLEAEERNRFKDAGNRTTAVAMIATGVKISVLQARLKRKVAKQSGSDGSVSSDDDPSSAASASSDDEGERERPKASESVRRDRRSVAAEIEEFRVMQRAHMSCVSELMDGDEARGGEASENMEPEEEPLFLPSHFDNDSIRTEYGVPERLTKMEREIREAHAETALAELRVMISTFGGFANKAKEMLESARDKTRASNKMKRMREEQRKLVTVYNVHYNALLKLGLSKADKTYRPLTEKMLSSSSNTAKPQELGAGTGKYDEAWFWRGGLNLPERSHLDSSKIAEYTDDENRVRYFRLLGHHTRWVEQHAIVGAEFGRTERHFCKMKSIWQELAAEFDTKAAKQGAEVASRRDAAIKDGVSEAMREPVQLKRVERQLRGSAAYARQKASFYMGLEIEAHTRRLKAAAAWDKENLWAKFEGLGEQPPAKKSRVDGNRGV
;
A
#
# COMPACT_ATOMS: atom_id res chain seq x y z
N GLY A 1 -1.90 30.57 -10.09
CA GLY A 1 -3.32 30.66 -9.71
C GLY A 1 -4.06 29.37 -10.00
N GLU A 2 -4.05 28.89 -11.25
CA GLU A 2 -4.91 27.78 -11.71
C GLU A 2 -4.58 26.38 -11.16
N ILE A 3 -3.33 26.09 -10.78
CA ILE A 3 -2.94 24.76 -10.26
C ILE A 3 -3.60 24.47 -8.90
N ARG A 4 -3.99 25.50 -8.13
CA ARG A 4 -4.75 25.32 -6.87
C ARG A 4 -6.16 24.76 -7.08
N SER A 5 -6.74 24.87 -8.28
CA SER A 5 -8.14 24.48 -8.53
C SER A 5 -8.34 23.02 -8.92
N ARG A 6 -7.33 22.35 -9.49
CA ARG A 6 -7.45 20.96 -9.99
C ARG A 6 -7.36 19.88 -8.89
N TYR A 7 -6.92 20.25 -7.69
CA TYR A 7 -6.72 19.31 -6.58
C TYR A 7 -7.83 19.33 -5.52
N ARG A 8 -8.84 20.19 -5.68
CA ARG A 8 -10.11 19.99 -4.97
C ARG A 8 -10.86 18.88 -5.70
N ALA A 9 -10.55 17.63 -5.35
CA ALA A 9 -11.58 16.63 -5.42
C ALA A 9 -12.74 17.18 -4.60
N ASP A 10 -13.92 17.30 -5.21
CA ASP A 10 -15.14 17.83 -4.59
C ASP A 10 -15.29 17.29 -3.14
N ASP A 11 -14.92 18.10 -2.14
CA ASP A 11 -15.10 17.78 -0.71
C ASP A 11 -16.59 17.55 -0.39
N SER A 12 -17.47 17.99 -1.29
CA SER A 12 -18.92 17.84 -1.30
C SER A 12 -19.43 16.40 -1.50
N LYS A 13 -18.58 15.42 -1.84
CA LYS A 13 -19.07 14.10 -2.33
C LYS A 13 -19.19 12.98 -1.31
N ARG A 14 -18.60 13.09 -0.11
CA ARG A 14 -18.69 12.03 0.91
C ARG A 14 -19.35 12.56 2.18
N PRO A 15 -20.65 12.25 2.41
CA PRO A 15 -21.38 12.76 3.55
C PRO A 15 -20.76 12.27 4.87
N ASN A 16 -20.65 13.17 5.86
CA ASN A 16 -20.23 12.80 7.21
C ASN A 16 -21.22 11.78 7.79
N GLN A 17 -20.80 10.92 8.73
CA GLN A 17 -21.69 9.99 9.43
C GLN A 17 -22.95 10.70 9.97
N LYS A 18 -22.79 11.90 10.55
CA LYS A 18 -23.91 12.71 11.03
C LYS A 18 -24.87 13.10 9.91
N ASP A 19 -24.33 13.44 8.74
CA ASP A 19 -25.12 13.85 7.58
C ASP A 19 -25.86 12.66 6.96
N VAL A 20 -25.22 11.48 6.92
CA VAL A 20 -25.86 10.24 6.47
C VAL A 20 -27.01 9.88 7.39
N ILE A 21 -26.80 9.91 8.72
CA ILE A 21 -27.86 9.64 9.69
C ILE A 21 -28.99 10.67 9.54
N ALA A 22 -28.68 11.97 9.49
CA ALA A 22 -29.68 13.02 9.34
C ALA A 22 -30.47 12.90 8.03
N ARG A 23 -29.80 12.54 6.91
CA ARG A 23 -30.44 12.27 5.62
C ARG A 23 -31.39 11.08 5.72
N LEU A 24 -30.93 9.96 6.27
CA LEU A 24 -31.74 8.75 6.41
C LEU A 24 -32.94 8.98 7.34
N GLU A 25 -32.76 9.71 8.44
CA GLU A 25 -33.87 10.11 9.31
C GLU A 25 -34.88 10.99 8.60
N ALA A 26 -34.43 11.94 7.77
CA ALA A 26 -35.32 12.79 6.97
C ALA A 26 -36.10 11.96 5.92
N GLU A 27 -35.44 11.00 5.27
CA GLU A 27 -36.09 10.06 4.35
C GLU A 27 -37.12 9.18 5.07
N GLU A 28 -36.83 8.68 6.28
CA GLU A 28 -37.80 7.91 7.06
C GLU A 28 -38.99 8.77 7.52
N ARG A 29 -38.74 9.97 8.04
CA ARG A 29 -39.83 10.90 8.42
C ARG A 29 -40.75 11.21 7.24
N ASN A 30 -40.19 11.35 6.03
CA ASN A 30 -40.98 11.57 4.83
C ASN A 30 -41.83 10.36 4.42
N ARG A 31 -41.39 9.13 4.73
CA ARG A 31 -42.14 7.90 4.46
C ARG A 31 -43.22 7.61 5.52
N PHE A 32 -43.01 8.03 6.76
CA PHE A 32 -43.89 7.74 7.90
C PHE A 32 -44.50 9.00 8.51
N LYS A 33 -44.95 9.95 7.67
CA LYS A 33 -45.54 11.22 8.13
C LYS A 33 -46.70 11.05 9.11
N ASP A 34 -47.33 9.88 9.15
CA ASP A 34 -48.52 9.56 9.97
C ASP A 34 -48.23 8.68 11.19
N ALA A 35 -47.02 8.13 11.33
CA ALA A 35 -46.68 7.30 12.48
C ALA A 35 -46.14 8.19 13.61
N GLY A 36 -46.99 8.55 14.58
CA GLY A 36 -46.62 9.32 15.77
C GLY A 36 -45.61 8.65 16.72
N ASN A 37 -44.84 7.67 16.24
CA ASN A 37 -43.84 6.95 17.00
C ASN A 37 -42.49 7.70 16.94
N ARG A 38 -41.94 8.00 18.11
CA ARG A 38 -40.77 8.90 18.27
C ARG A 38 -39.43 8.26 17.87
N THR A 39 -39.40 6.95 17.69
CA THR A 39 -38.18 6.20 17.34
C THR A 39 -38.19 5.81 15.87
N THR A 40 -37.17 6.28 15.14
CA THR A 40 -36.92 5.94 13.74
C THR A 40 -36.12 4.64 13.67
N ALA A 41 -36.31 3.84 12.60
CA ALA A 41 -35.53 2.62 12.43
C ALA A 41 -34.04 2.95 12.21
N VAL A 42 -33.75 4.12 11.63
CA VAL A 42 -32.39 4.67 11.54
C VAL A 42 -31.77 4.88 12.92
N ALA A 43 -32.50 5.45 13.89
CA ALA A 43 -32.00 5.65 15.25
C ALA A 43 -31.74 4.31 15.97
N MET A 44 -32.61 3.31 15.75
CA MET A 44 -32.38 1.96 16.25
C MET A 44 -31.09 1.37 15.67
N ILE A 45 -30.91 1.38 14.35
CA ILE A 45 -29.69 0.84 13.70
C ILE A 45 -28.45 1.59 14.18
N ALA A 46 -28.49 2.93 14.22
CA ALA A 46 -27.37 3.75 14.66
C ALA A 46 -26.97 3.43 16.11
N THR A 47 -27.95 3.26 16.99
CA THR A 47 -27.72 2.86 18.39
C THR A 47 -27.10 1.47 18.47
N GLY A 48 -27.64 0.48 17.74
CA GLY A 48 -27.07 -0.86 17.71
C GLY A 48 -25.65 -0.90 17.16
N VAL A 49 -25.36 -0.14 16.10
CA VAL A 49 -24.00 0.01 15.55
C VAL A 49 -23.06 0.62 16.60
N LYS A 50 -23.50 1.65 17.34
CA LYS A 50 -22.74 2.23 18.46
C LYS A 50 -22.45 1.20 19.55
N ILE A 51 -23.46 0.43 19.97
CA ILE A 51 -23.30 -0.61 21.00
C ILE A 51 -22.32 -1.69 20.53
N SER A 52 -22.38 -2.11 19.26
CA SER A 52 -21.44 -3.11 18.72
C SER A 52 -19.98 -2.69 18.84
N VAL A 53 -19.70 -1.38 18.70
CA VAL A 53 -18.37 -0.80 18.90
C VAL A 53 -18.00 -0.77 20.38
N LEU A 54 -18.95 -0.47 21.28
CA LEU A 54 -18.73 -0.50 22.72
C LEU A 54 -18.43 -1.92 23.22
N GLN A 55 -19.19 -2.92 22.77
CA GLN A 55 -18.95 -4.33 23.07
C GLN A 55 -17.54 -4.76 22.61
N ALA A 56 -17.14 -4.42 21.38
CA ALA A 56 -15.79 -4.74 20.89
C ALA A 56 -14.67 -4.06 21.68
N ARG A 57 -14.87 -2.81 22.12
CA ARG A 57 -13.93 -2.09 22.99
C ARG A 57 -13.83 -2.77 24.37
N LEU A 58 -14.96 -3.19 24.92
CA LEU A 58 -15.05 -3.87 26.21
C LEU A 58 -14.36 -5.24 26.16
N LYS A 59 -14.62 -6.06 25.14
CA LYS A 59 -13.90 -7.34 24.90
C LYS A 59 -12.39 -7.15 24.93
N ARG A 60 -11.89 -6.11 24.24
CA ARG A 60 -10.46 -5.80 24.23
C ARG A 60 -9.93 -5.36 25.59
N LYS A 61 -10.70 -4.56 26.34
CA LYS A 61 -10.32 -4.16 27.71
C LYS A 61 -10.25 -5.37 28.65
N VAL A 62 -11.20 -6.29 28.53
CA VAL A 62 -11.25 -7.53 29.32
C VAL A 62 -10.06 -8.43 28.97
N ALA A 63 -9.81 -8.67 27.68
CA ALA A 63 -8.65 -9.45 27.22
C ALA A 63 -7.30 -8.87 27.71
N LYS A 64 -7.19 -7.54 27.78
CA LYS A 64 -6.01 -6.86 28.33
C LYS A 64 -5.86 -7.07 29.85
N GLN A 65 -6.95 -7.24 30.59
CA GLN A 65 -6.93 -7.46 32.04
C GLN A 65 -6.70 -8.92 32.43
N SER A 66 -7.21 -9.86 31.62
CA SER A 66 -6.95 -11.29 31.81
C SER A 66 -5.51 -11.69 31.49
N GLY A 67 -4.68 -10.77 30.96
CA GLY A 67 -3.34 -11.10 30.48
C GLY A 67 -3.32 -12.05 29.28
N SER A 68 -4.50 -12.36 28.71
CA SER A 68 -4.65 -13.26 27.57
C SER A 68 -4.40 -12.57 26.23
N ASP A 69 -4.15 -11.25 26.24
CA ASP A 69 -3.59 -10.52 25.10
C ASP A 69 -2.11 -10.91 24.98
N GLY A 70 -1.89 -12.13 24.50
CA GLY A 70 -0.61 -12.70 24.11
C GLY A 70 -0.05 -11.86 22.96
N SER A 71 0.52 -10.71 23.32
CA SER A 71 1.49 -9.99 22.53
C SER A 71 2.65 -10.93 22.30
N VAL A 72 2.56 -11.73 21.22
CA VAL A 72 3.67 -12.42 20.60
C VAL A 72 4.66 -11.35 20.16
N SER A 73 5.53 -10.91 21.07
CA SER A 73 6.80 -10.29 20.72
C SER A 73 7.69 -11.41 20.20
N SER A 74 7.74 -11.54 18.89
CA SER A 74 8.51 -12.55 18.17
C SER A 74 10.00 -12.19 18.12
N ASP A 75 10.62 -11.88 19.26
CA ASP A 75 12.05 -11.54 19.38
C ASP A 75 12.68 -12.20 20.63
N ASP A 76 12.46 -13.50 20.85
CA ASP A 76 13.21 -14.26 21.87
C ASP A 76 13.75 -15.59 21.31
N ASP A 77 15.07 -15.70 21.40
CA ASP A 77 15.93 -16.83 21.03
C ASP A 77 15.53 -18.15 21.74
N PRO A 78 15.44 -19.29 21.03
CA PRO A 78 15.16 -20.58 21.64
C PRO A 78 16.46 -21.28 22.05
N SER A 79 16.98 -21.00 23.25
CA SER A 79 17.94 -21.90 23.89
C SER A 79 17.85 -21.88 25.42
N SER A 80 16.88 -22.59 25.98
CA SER A 80 17.00 -23.21 27.32
C SER A 80 15.75 -24.04 27.59
N ALA A 81 15.82 -25.33 27.27
CA ALA A 81 14.85 -26.32 27.72
C ALA A 81 15.34 -26.90 29.06
N ALA A 82 14.58 -26.70 30.13
CA ALA A 82 14.67 -27.51 31.33
C ALA A 82 13.29 -27.64 31.99
N SER A 83 12.70 -28.81 31.74
CA SER A 83 11.80 -29.60 32.57
C SER A 83 11.55 -29.14 34.01
N ALA A 84 10.27 -28.94 34.36
CA ALA A 84 9.73 -29.27 35.68
C ALA A 84 8.21 -29.50 35.59
N SER A 85 7.82 -30.74 35.86
CA SER A 85 6.46 -31.21 36.15
C SER A 85 6.06 -30.84 37.58
N SER A 86 4.86 -30.28 37.79
CA SER A 86 4.10 -30.50 39.02
C SER A 86 2.63 -30.17 38.80
N ASP A 87 1.79 -31.19 38.94
CA ASP A 87 0.35 -31.10 39.09
C ASP A 87 0.02 -30.31 40.38
N ASP A 88 -0.62 -29.15 40.21
CA ASP A 88 -1.28 -28.41 41.29
C ASP A 88 -2.51 -27.71 40.70
N GLU A 89 -3.64 -28.43 40.69
CA GLU A 89 -4.96 -27.89 40.38
C GLU A 89 -5.46 -27.05 41.57
N GLY A 90 -4.83 -25.89 41.77
CA GLY A 90 -5.41 -24.82 42.56
C GLY A 90 -6.43 -24.07 41.71
N GLU A 91 -7.71 -24.07 42.12
CA GLU A 91 -8.75 -23.17 41.65
C GLU A 91 -8.22 -21.73 41.65
N ARG A 92 -7.67 -21.28 40.52
CA ARG A 92 -7.23 -19.91 40.34
C ARG A 92 -8.48 -19.04 40.29
N GLU A 93 -8.81 -18.47 41.46
CA GLU A 93 -9.81 -17.42 41.60
C GLU A 93 -9.71 -16.46 40.41
N ARG A 94 -10.78 -16.36 39.62
CA ARG A 94 -10.83 -15.47 38.47
C ARG A 94 -10.39 -14.07 38.91
N PRO A 95 -9.42 -13.44 38.22
CA PRO A 95 -8.94 -12.12 38.62
C PRO A 95 -10.13 -11.16 38.70
N LYS A 96 -10.36 -10.58 39.89
CA LYS A 96 -11.48 -9.67 40.13
C LYS A 96 -11.42 -8.56 39.08
N ALA A 97 -12.41 -8.54 38.18
CA ALA A 97 -12.50 -7.53 37.12
C ALA A 97 -12.35 -6.13 37.71
N SER A 98 -11.53 -5.29 37.07
CA SER A 98 -11.32 -3.94 37.55
C SER A 98 -12.65 -3.19 37.67
N GLU A 99 -12.76 -2.27 38.63
CA GLU A 99 -13.96 -1.44 38.80
C GLU A 99 -14.33 -0.68 37.51
N SER A 100 -13.33 -0.33 36.70
CA SER A 100 -13.52 0.32 35.40
C SER A 100 -14.28 -0.58 34.40
N VAL A 101 -13.96 -1.87 34.32
CA VAL A 101 -14.65 -2.83 33.44
C VAL A 101 -16.06 -3.07 33.93
N ARG A 102 -16.28 -3.16 35.25
CA ARG A 102 -17.63 -3.31 35.82
C ARG A 102 -18.52 -2.09 35.54
N ARG A 103 -17.96 -0.88 35.55
CA ARG A 103 -18.69 0.34 35.17
C ARG A 103 -19.06 0.32 33.69
N ASP A 104 -18.11 -0.05 32.82
CA ASP A 104 -18.36 -0.15 31.39
C ASP A 104 -19.40 -1.24 31.06
N ARG A 105 -19.34 -2.40 31.71
CA ARG A 105 -20.35 -3.47 31.59
C ARG A 105 -21.75 -2.99 31.93
N ARG A 106 -21.93 -2.31 33.07
CA ARG A 106 -23.22 -1.74 33.46
C ARG A 106 -23.74 -0.70 32.46
N SER A 107 -22.85 0.14 31.93
CA SER A 107 -23.20 1.12 30.91
C SER A 107 -23.65 0.45 29.61
N VAL A 108 -22.94 -0.58 29.15
CA VAL A 108 -23.28 -1.31 27.92
C VAL A 108 -24.60 -2.07 28.10
N ALA A 109 -24.80 -2.75 29.23
CA ALA A 109 -26.05 -3.44 29.54
C ALA A 109 -27.27 -2.49 29.53
N ALA A 110 -27.13 -1.29 30.11
CA ALA A 110 -28.19 -0.28 30.08
C ALA A 110 -28.49 0.20 28.64
N GLU A 111 -27.46 0.43 27.82
CA GLU A 111 -27.67 0.79 26.40
C GLU A 111 -28.30 -0.36 25.60
N ILE A 112 -27.98 -1.63 25.92
CA ILE A 112 -28.59 -2.78 25.28
C ILE A 112 -30.08 -2.86 25.61
N GLU A 113 -30.48 -2.68 26.87
CA GLU A 113 -31.90 -2.71 27.27
C GLU A 113 -32.71 -1.63 26.54
N GLU A 114 -32.18 -0.41 26.46
CA GLU A 114 -32.81 0.68 25.68
C GLU A 114 -32.92 0.30 24.19
N PHE A 115 -31.87 -0.31 23.64
CA PHE A 115 -31.87 -0.82 22.26
C PHE A 115 -32.89 -1.93 22.05
N ARG A 116 -33.12 -2.83 23.01
CA ARG A 116 -34.14 -3.89 22.91
C ARG A 116 -35.54 -3.30 22.76
N VAL A 117 -35.86 -2.24 23.50
CA VAL A 117 -37.16 -1.55 23.36
C VAL A 117 -37.36 -1.02 21.94
N MET A 118 -36.32 -0.42 21.34
CA MET A 118 -36.36 0.05 19.95
C MET A 118 -36.43 -1.12 18.95
N GLN A 119 -35.69 -2.19 19.22
CA GLN A 119 -35.64 -3.37 18.36
C GLN A 119 -36.98 -4.08 18.28
N ARG A 120 -37.69 -4.27 19.40
CA ARG A 120 -39.04 -4.88 19.41
C ARG A 120 -40.03 -4.09 18.55
N ALA A 121 -39.90 -2.76 18.52
CA ALA A 121 -40.77 -1.89 17.74
C ALA A 121 -40.55 -1.97 16.22
N HIS A 122 -39.31 -2.27 15.77
CA HIS A 122 -38.94 -2.25 14.35
C HIS A 122 -38.60 -3.61 13.74
N MET A 123 -38.32 -4.61 14.58
CA MET A 123 -37.91 -5.97 14.23
C MET A 123 -38.65 -6.99 15.12
N SER A 124 -39.97 -7.08 14.97
CA SER A 124 -40.81 -7.99 15.78
C SER A 124 -40.41 -9.46 15.64
N CYS A 125 -39.92 -9.87 14.46
CA CYS A 125 -39.41 -11.22 14.22
C CYS A 125 -38.21 -11.59 15.11
N VAL A 126 -37.42 -10.60 15.55
CA VAL A 126 -36.30 -10.84 16.48
C VAL A 126 -36.81 -11.06 17.91
N SER A 127 -37.96 -10.48 18.27
CA SER A 127 -38.56 -10.70 19.60
C SER A 127 -38.90 -12.18 19.82
N GLU A 128 -39.50 -12.82 18.81
CA GLU A 128 -39.80 -14.27 18.87
C GLU A 128 -38.52 -15.13 18.99
N LEU A 129 -37.43 -14.70 18.35
CA LEU A 129 -36.14 -15.39 18.46
C LEU A 129 -35.53 -15.26 19.86
N MET A 130 -35.64 -14.07 20.47
CA MET A 130 -35.17 -13.81 21.83
C MET A 130 -36.00 -14.60 22.86
N ASP A 131 -37.32 -14.56 22.74
CA ASP A 131 -38.24 -15.28 23.64
C ASP A 131 -38.05 -16.80 23.52
N GLY A 132 -37.71 -17.30 22.32
CA GLY A 132 -37.41 -18.72 22.08
C GLY A 132 -36.12 -19.22 22.73
N ASP A 133 -35.08 -18.38 22.79
CA ASP A 133 -33.83 -18.69 23.52
C ASP A 133 -34.03 -18.63 25.03
N GLU A 134 -34.85 -17.70 25.53
CA GLU A 134 -35.24 -17.63 26.95
C GLU A 134 -36.07 -18.85 27.37
N ALA A 135 -37.03 -19.28 26.54
CA ALA A 135 -37.88 -20.45 26.80
C ALA A 135 -37.12 -21.79 26.75
N ARG A 136 -35.94 -21.83 26.09
CA ARG A 136 -35.09 -23.03 26.05
C ARG A 136 -34.29 -23.29 27.33
N GLY A 137 -34.45 -22.45 28.36
CA GLY A 137 -34.23 -22.86 29.75
C GLY A 137 -32.78 -23.20 30.12
N GLY A 138 -31.84 -22.34 29.79
CA GLY A 138 -30.49 -22.41 30.35
C GLY A 138 -30.26 -21.31 31.38
N GLU A 139 -29.82 -21.66 32.59
CA GLU A 139 -29.25 -20.77 33.62
C GLU A 139 -28.05 -19.89 33.11
N ALA A 140 -27.72 -20.00 31.82
CA ALA A 140 -26.72 -19.23 31.11
C ALA A 140 -27.16 -17.79 30.76
N SER A 141 -28.46 -17.48 30.67
CA SER A 141 -28.92 -16.12 30.29
C SER A 141 -28.61 -15.07 31.37
N GLU A 142 -28.84 -15.40 32.64
CA GLU A 142 -28.57 -14.46 33.76
C GLU A 142 -27.07 -14.18 33.98
N ASN A 143 -26.19 -15.00 33.39
CA ASN A 143 -24.74 -14.89 33.53
C ASN A 143 -24.04 -14.43 32.24
N MET A 144 -24.76 -14.07 31.18
CA MET A 144 -24.14 -13.61 29.94
C MET A 144 -23.48 -12.25 30.16
N GLU A 145 -22.19 -12.14 29.79
CA GLU A 145 -21.50 -10.85 29.87
C GLU A 145 -22.02 -9.92 28.76
N PRO A 146 -22.23 -8.61 29.04
CA PRO A 146 -22.88 -7.69 28.09
C PRO A 146 -22.07 -7.49 26.80
N GLU A 147 -20.77 -7.78 26.81
CA GLU A 147 -19.94 -7.83 25.62
C GLU A 147 -20.26 -8.99 24.68
N GLU A 148 -20.78 -10.12 25.18
CA GLU A 148 -21.09 -11.32 24.39
C GLU A 148 -22.53 -11.35 23.89
N GLU A 149 -23.39 -10.50 24.45
CA GLU A 149 -24.80 -10.44 24.10
C GLU A 149 -25.03 -10.10 22.62
N PRO A 150 -25.74 -10.96 21.86
CA PRO A 150 -25.99 -10.74 20.44
C PRO A 150 -27.01 -9.61 20.23
N LEU A 151 -26.63 -8.57 19.47
CA LEU A 151 -27.54 -7.43 19.21
C LEU A 151 -28.59 -7.73 18.14
N PHE A 152 -28.49 -8.86 17.43
CA PHE A 152 -29.40 -9.23 16.31
C PHE A 152 -29.61 -8.11 15.27
N LEU A 153 -28.57 -7.31 15.01
CA LEU A 153 -28.57 -6.40 13.85
C LEU A 153 -28.60 -7.19 12.55
N PRO A 154 -29.06 -6.61 11.43
CA PRO A 154 -29.01 -7.29 10.13
C PRO A 154 -27.62 -7.89 9.82
N SER A 155 -26.53 -7.25 10.21
CA SER A 155 -25.17 -7.78 10.05
C SER A 155 -24.83 -9.01 10.90
N HIS A 156 -25.66 -9.45 11.85
CA HIS A 156 -25.42 -10.67 12.64
C HIS A 156 -25.80 -11.94 11.88
N PHE A 157 -26.65 -11.81 10.86
CA PHE A 157 -27.08 -12.90 10.01
C PHE A 157 -26.10 -13.02 8.83
N ASP A 158 -25.37 -14.13 8.75
CA ASP A 158 -24.22 -14.28 7.84
C ASP A 158 -24.61 -14.29 6.35
N ASN A 159 -25.84 -14.67 6.01
CA ASN A 159 -26.32 -14.80 4.64
C ASN A 159 -27.63 -14.05 4.40
N ASP A 160 -27.81 -13.58 3.16
CA ASP A 160 -29.05 -12.94 2.70
C ASP A 160 -30.26 -13.88 2.76
N SER A 161 -30.04 -15.17 2.53
CA SER A 161 -31.06 -16.21 2.69
C SER A 161 -31.58 -16.30 4.12
N ILE A 162 -30.66 -16.32 5.10
CA ILE A 162 -31.00 -16.38 6.52
C ILE A 162 -31.76 -15.12 6.95
N ARG A 163 -31.35 -13.94 6.45
CA ARG A 163 -32.07 -12.69 6.71
C ARG A 163 -33.51 -12.75 6.20
N THR A 164 -33.71 -13.33 5.02
CA THR A 164 -35.05 -13.48 4.43
C THR A 164 -35.89 -14.50 5.21
N GLU A 165 -35.29 -15.60 5.66
CA GLU A 165 -35.95 -16.64 6.47
C GLU A 165 -36.44 -16.10 7.82
N TYR A 166 -35.63 -15.30 8.51
CA TYR A 166 -36.03 -14.61 9.75
C TYR A 166 -36.86 -13.35 9.51
N GLY A 167 -37.26 -13.06 8.27
CA GLY A 167 -38.10 -11.91 7.93
C GLY A 167 -37.46 -10.55 8.21
N VAL A 168 -36.12 -10.46 8.23
CA VAL A 168 -35.40 -9.19 8.42
C VAL A 168 -35.64 -8.30 7.20
N PRO A 169 -36.24 -7.11 7.35
CA PRO A 169 -36.53 -6.24 6.21
C PRO A 169 -35.27 -5.82 5.44
N GLU A 170 -35.27 -6.00 4.12
CA GLU A 170 -34.14 -5.60 3.24
C GLU A 170 -33.78 -4.11 3.41
N ARG A 171 -34.76 -3.25 3.71
CA ARG A 171 -34.55 -1.83 3.97
C ARG A 171 -33.58 -1.57 5.14
N LEU A 172 -33.65 -2.37 6.21
CA LEU A 172 -32.79 -2.21 7.38
C LEU A 172 -31.36 -2.66 7.07
N THR A 173 -31.21 -3.69 6.24
CA THR A 173 -29.91 -4.13 5.74
C THR A 173 -29.22 -3.00 4.96
N LYS A 174 -29.95 -2.33 4.05
CA LYS A 174 -29.41 -1.21 3.26
C LYS A 174 -29.02 -0.03 4.15
N MET A 175 -29.89 0.35 5.09
CA MET A 175 -29.60 1.42 6.06
C MET A 175 -28.37 1.11 6.92
N GLU A 176 -28.28 -0.11 7.46
CA GLU A 176 -27.12 -0.52 8.26
C GLU A 176 -25.84 -0.49 7.44
N ARG A 177 -25.87 -0.95 6.19
CA ARG A 177 -24.73 -0.92 5.29
C ARG A 177 -24.24 0.52 5.08
N GLU A 178 -25.11 1.46 4.74
CA GLU A 178 -24.75 2.87 4.54
C GLU A 178 -24.14 3.50 5.80
N ILE A 179 -24.74 3.23 6.97
CA ILE A 179 -24.24 3.72 8.26
C ILE A 179 -22.84 3.15 8.54
N ARG A 180 -22.64 1.84 8.32
CA ARG A 180 -21.34 1.19 8.54
C ARG A 180 -20.26 1.66 7.57
N GLU A 181 -20.59 1.91 6.30
CA GLU A 181 -19.68 2.51 5.32
C GLU A 181 -19.22 3.91 5.80
N ALA A 182 -20.15 4.77 6.20
CA ALA A 182 -19.84 6.10 6.71
C ALA A 182 -18.97 6.07 7.98
N HIS A 183 -19.26 5.15 8.91
CA HIS A 183 -18.46 4.94 10.12
C HIS A 183 -17.05 4.41 9.80
N ALA A 184 -16.92 3.45 8.88
CA ALA A 184 -15.64 2.90 8.49
C ALA A 184 -14.76 3.98 7.85
N GLU A 185 -15.32 4.82 6.97
CA GLU A 185 -14.62 5.94 6.35
C GLU A 185 -14.19 6.99 7.37
N THR A 186 -15.08 7.35 8.29
CA THR A 186 -14.76 8.28 9.38
C THR A 186 -13.62 7.74 10.25
N ALA A 187 -13.67 6.46 10.64
CA ALA A 187 -12.63 5.82 11.42
C ALA A 187 -11.27 5.80 10.69
N LEU A 188 -11.27 5.56 9.37
CA LEU A 188 -10.06 5.64 8.54
C LEU A 188 -9.49 7.06 8.46
N ALA A 189 -10.34 8.06 8.26
CA ALA A 189 -9.93 9.46 8.21
C ALA A 189 -9.29 9.89 9.53
N GLU A 190 -9.94 9.57 10.66
CA GLU A 190 -9.41 9.82 11.99
C GLU A 190 -8.09 9.10 12.24
N LEU A 191 -7.98 7.85 11.78
CA LEU A 191 -6.76 7.06 11.92
C LEU A 191 -5.59 7.71 11.17
N ARG A 192 -5.82 8.25 9.96
CA ARG A 192 -4.78 8.96 9.20
C ARG A 192 -4.28 10.20 9.93
N VAL A 193 -5.18 11.03 10.46
CA VAL A 193 -4.81 12.21 11.26
C VAL A 193 -4.01 11.77 12.49
N MET A 194 -4.45 10.72 13.18
CA MET A 194 -3.75 10.19 14.35
C MET A 194 -2.37 9.60 14.04
N ILE A 195 -2.19 9.01 12.86
CA ILE A 195 -0.89 8.48 12.42
C ILE A 195 0.05 9.63 12.03
N SER A 196 -0.41 10.61 11.25
CA SER A 196 0.39 11.79 10.87
C SER A 196 0.83 12.59 12.10
N THR A 197 -0.13 12.94 12.97
CA THR A 197 0.17 13.68 14.21
C THR A 197 1.12 12.92 15.14
N PHE A 198 1.03 11.58 15.17
CA PHE A 198 1.98 10.75 15.93
C PHE A 198 3.39 10.85 15.35
N GLY A 199 3.55 10.75 14.03
CA GLY A 199 4.84 10.91 13.36
C GLY A 199 5.48 12.27 13.63
N GLY A 200 4.70 13.35 13.48
CA GLY A 200 5.15 14.71 13.77
C GLY A 200 5.53 14.91 15.25
N PHE A 201 4.75 14.36 16.18
CA PHE A 201 5.07 14.42 17.61
C PHE A 201 6.31 13.59 17.96
N ALA A 202 6.46 12.39 17.39
CA ALA A 202 7.61 11.52 17.64
C ALA A 202 8.92 12.15 17.16
N ASN A 203 8.91 12.83 16.01
CA ASN A 203 10.08 13.55 15.50
C ASN A 203 10.45 14.73 16.41
N LYS A 204 9.48 15.58 16.80
CA LYS A 204 9.71 16.69 17.74
C LYS A 204 10.19 16.21 19.10
N ALA A 205 9.64 15.10 19.60
CA ALA A 205 10.09 14.47 20.83
C ALA A 205 11.54 13.98 20.73
N LYS A 206 11.97 13.48 19.57
CA LYS A 206 13.38 13.09 19.37
C LYS A 206 14.33 14.30 19.41
N GLU A 207 13.90 15.45 18.89
CA GLU A 207 14.71 16.67 18.79
C GLU A 207 14.79 17.48 20.08
N MET A 208 13.66 17.64 20.80
CA MET A 208 13.55 18.62 21.89
C MET A 208 13.79 18.08 23.31
N LEU A 209 13.94 16.76 23.48
CA LEU A 209 13.93 16.15 24.82
C LEU A 209 15.34 15.90 25.33
N GLU A 210 15.95 16.92 25.93
CA GLU A 210 17.24 16.82 26.63
C GLU A 210 17.07 16.15 28.01
N SER A 211 16.00 16.50 28.74
CA SER A 211 15.79 16.06 30.12
C SER A 211 15.10 14.68 30.23
N ALA A 212 15.42 13.92 31.28
CA ALA A 212 14.77 12.64 31.58
C ALA A 212 13.25 12.79 31.86
N ARG A 213 12.84 13.89 32.49
CA ARG A 213 11.43 14.17 32.82
C ARG A 213 10.60 14.38 31.55
N ASP A 214 11.16 15.10 30.57
CA ASP A 214 10.45 15.39 29.32
C ASP A 214 10.33 14.12 28.46
N LYS A 215 11.36 13.25 28.49
CA LYS A 215 11.31 11.91 27.87
C LYS A 215 10.15 11.07 28.42
N THR A 216 9.95 11.03 29.73
CA THR A 216 8.84 10.30 30.35
C THR A 216 7.47 10.87 29.95
N ARG A 217 7.32 12.20 29.96
CA ARG A 217 6.05 12.84 29.55
C ARG A 217 5.72 12.58 28.09
N ALA A 218 6.72 12.70 27.21
CA ALA A 218 6.56 12.42 25.79
C ALA A 218 6.23 10.94 25.54
N SER A 219 6.93 10.01 26.20
CA SER A 219 6.65 8.57 26.14
C SER A 219 5.20 8.26 26.54
N ASN A 220 4.72 8.82 27.65
CA ASN A 220 3.33 8.67 28.08
C ASN A 220 2.33 9.22 27.05
N LYS A 221 2.63 10.35 26.42
CA LYS A 221 1.80 10.91 25.35
C LYS A 221 1.81 10.02 24.11
N MET A 222 2.97 9.50 23.69
CA MET A 222 3.09 8.55 22.58
C MET A 222 2.32 7.26 22.85
N LYS A 223 2.37 6.73 24.08
CA LYS A 223 1.59 5.57 24.50
C LYS A 223 0.09 5.81 24.34
N ARG A 224 -0.42 6.97 24.82
CA ARG A 224 -1.83 7.35 24.67
C ARG A 224 -2.24 7.47 23.19
N MET A 225 -1.38 8.06 22.35
CA MET A 225 -1.66 8.16 20.91
C MET A 225 -1.71 6.79 20.22
N ARG A 226 -0.82 5.86 20.56
CA ARG A 226 -0.88 4.48 20.05
C ARG A 226 -2.12 3.73 20.53
N GLU A 227 -2.50 3.91 21.79
CA GLU A 227 -3.75 3.35 22.32
C GLU A 227 -4.96 3.88 21.55
N GLU A 228 -4.96 5.16 21.17
CA GLU A 228 -6.02 5.75 20.35
C GLU A 228 -6.03 5.20 18.91
N GLN A 229 -4.87 5.08 18.26
CA GLN A 229 -4.75 4.44 16.95
C GLN A 229 -5.31 3.00 16.98
N ARG A 230 -4.95 2.24 18.02
CA ARG A 230 -5.45 0.89 18.25
C ARG A 230 -6.97 0.86 18.42
N LYS A 231 -7.57 1.81 19.13
CA LYS A 231 -9.04 1.91 19.24
C LYS A 231 -9.68 2.15 17.89
N LEU A 232 -9.14 3.05 17.08
CA LEU A 232 -9.66 3.36 15.74
C LEU A 232 -9.57 2.14 14.81
N VAL A 233 -8.48 1.36 14.88
CA VAL A 233 -8.36 0.08 14.16
C VAL A 233 -9.45 -0.91 14.57
N THR A 234 -9.71 -1.04 15.88
CA THR A 234 -10.81 -1.91 16.37
C THR A 234 -12.16 -1.45 15.84
N VAL A 235 -12.45 -0.15 15.93
CA VAL A 235 -13.71 0.45 15.42
C VAL A 235 -13.87 0.13 13.93
N TYR A 236 -12.85 0.43 13.12
CA TYR A 236 -12.87 0.14 11.70
C TYR A 236 -13.09 -1.34 11.39
N ASN A 237 -12.34 -2.24 12.04
CA ASN A 237 -12.44 -3.68 11.78
C ASN A 237 -13.81 -4.25 12.17
N VAL A 238 -14.46 -3.70 13.21
CA VAL A 238 -15.85 -4.04 13.57
C VAL A 238 -16.81 -3.68 12.45
N HIS A 239 -16.71 -2.47 11.90
CA HIS A 239 -17.56 -2.06 10.78
C HIS A 239 -17.25 -2.86 9.51
N TYR A 240 -15.98 -3.08 9.19
CA TYR A 240 -15.55 -3.89 8.04
C TYR A 240 -16.08 -5.33 8.10
N ASN A 241 -15.95 -6.01 9.25
CA ASN A 241 -16.43 -7.38 9.41
C ASN A 241 -17.96 -7.47 9.25
N ALA A 242 -18.68 -6.47 9.75
CA ALA A 242 -20.13 -6.41 9.56
C ALA A 242 -20.52 -6.07 8.11
N LEU A 243 -19.76 -5.23 7.41
CA LEU A 243 -19.97 -4.99 5.98
C LEU A 243 -19.78 -6.27 5.16
N LEU A 244 -18.79 -7.11 5.50
CA LEU A 244 -18.62 -8.42 4.86
C LEU A 244 -19.86 -9.31 5.02
N LYS A 245 -20.48 -9.31 6.21
CA LYS A 245 -21.72 -10.06 6.48
C LYS A 245 -22.95 -9.48 5.77
N LEU A 246 -22.98 -8.16 5.54
CA LEU A 246 -24.00 -7.47 4.75
C LEU A 246 -23.80 -7.64 3.22
N GLY A 247 -22.82 -8.45 2.78
CA GLY A 247 -22.60 -8.77 1.38
C GLY A 247 -21.48 -7.97 0.70
N LEU A 248 -20.62 -7.28 1.44
CA LEU A 248 -19.41 -6.67 0.86
C LEU A 248 -18.46 -7.77 0.35
N SER A 249 -18.01 -7.65 -0.90
CA SER A 249 -17.08 -8.61 -1.48
C SER A 249 -15.71 -8.57 -0.79
N LYS A 250 -15.18 -9.74 -0.44
CA LYS A 250 -13.81 -9.88 0.10
C LYS A 250 -12.72 -9.41 -0.88
N ALA A 251 -13.04 -9.35 -2.17
CA ALA A 251 -12.13 -8.88 -3.22
C ALA A 251 -12.21 -7.36 -3.45
N ASP A 252 -13.01 -6.63 -2.67
CA ASP A 252 -13.10 -5.18 -2.78
C ASP A 252 -11.72 -4.55 -2.49
N LYS A 253 -11.34 -3.60 -3.35
CA LYS A 253 -10.09 -2.84 -3.21
C LYS A 253 -10.27 -1.68 -2.22
N THR A 254 -11.52 -1.26 -1.98
CA THR A 254 -11.86 -0.05 -1.22
C THR A 254 -11.74 -0.26 0.28
N TYR A 255 -12.26 -1.37 0.81
CA TYR A 255 -12.15 -1.71 2.23
C TYR A 255 -11.37 -3.01 2.40
N ARG A 256 -10.35 -2.98 3.27
CA ARG A 256 -9.52 -4.14 3.62
C ARG A 256 -9.31 -4.19 5.12
N PRO A 257 -9.03 -5.36 5.73
CA PRO A 257 -8.77 -5.43 7.16
C PRO A 257 -7.52 -4.60 7.53
N LEU A 258 -7.58 -3.93 8.68
CA LEU A 258 -6.43 -3.20 9.23
C LEU A 258 -5.66 -4.08 10.22
N THR A 259 -4.35 -4.19 9.99
CA THR A 259 -3.41 -4.87 10.89
C THR A 259 -2.59 -3.85 11.65
N GLU A 260 -2.17 -4.17 12.87
CA GLU A 260 -1.32 -3.28 13.69
C GLU A 260 0.02 -2.94 13.03
N LYS A 261 0.56 -3.84 12.20
CA LYS A 261 1.77 -3.58 11.39
C LYS A 261 1.63 -2.37 10.46
N MET A 262 0.41 -2.02 10.06
CA MET A 262 0.13 -0.87 9.19
C MET A 262 0.14 0.47 9.94
N LEU A 263 0.12 0.46 11.28
CA LEU A 263 0.16 1.67 12.11
C LEU A 263 1.55 2.30 12.18
N SER A 264 2.60 1.49 12.03
CA SER A 264 3.98 1.97 11.97
C SER A 264 4.32 2.61 10.61
N SER A 265 3.48 2.36 9.59
CA SER A 265 3.71 2.71 8.20
C SER A 265 3.30 4.14 7.84
N SER A 266 3.32 5.10 8.78
CA SER A 266 3.37 6.50 8.38
C SER A 266 4.69 6.65 7.65
N SER A 267 4.62 6.57 6.32
CA SER A 267 5.76 6.69 5.45
C SER A 267 6.49 7.95 5.90
N ASN A 268 7.62 7.75 6.55
CA ASN A 268 8.49 8.83 6.96
C ASN A 268 9.17 9.29 5.66
N THR A 269 8.38 9.84 4.73
CA THR A 269 8.81 10.50 3.49
C THR A 269 9.75 11.66 3.79
N ALA A 270 9.86 12.06 5.06
CA ALA A 270 10.85 12.99 5.58
C ALA A 270 12.26 12.39 5.64
N LYS A 271 12.44 11.07 5.74
CA LYS A 271 13.77 10.46 5.65
C LYS A 271 14.19 10.45 4.18
N PRO A 272 15.34 11.07 3.84
CA PRO A 272 15.93 10.91 2.52
C PRO A 272 16.10 9.42 2.27
N GLN A 273 15.55 8.93 1.17
CA GLN A 273 15.75 7.54 0.79
C GLN A 273 17.24 7.33 0.57
N GLU A 274 17.86 6.48 1.39
CA GLU A 274 19.29 6.17 1.28
C GLU A 274 19.54 5.54 -0.11
N LEU A 275 20.31 6.25 -0.93
CA LEU A 275 20.74 5.77 -2.24
C LEU A 275 21.58 4.50 -2.03
N GLY A 276 21.03 3.34 -2.35
CA GLY A 276 21.75 2.06 -2.32
C GLY A 276 21.03 0.93 -1.60
N ALA A 277 20.05 1.22 -0.75
CA ALA A 277 19.21 0.19 -0.16
C ALA A 277 18.10 -0.19 -1.14
N GLY A 278 18.33 -1.26 -1.93
CA GLY A 278 17.35 -1.86 -2.86
C GLY A 278 16.04 -2.34 -2.22
N THR A 279 15.84 -2.08 -0.93
CA THR A 279 14.61 -2.33 -0.15
C THR A 279 13.65 -1.14 -0.20
N GLY A 280 13.62 -0.40 -1.32
CA GLY A 280 12.79 0.79 -1.56
C GLY A 280 11.29 0.55 -1.69
N LYS A 281 10.73 -0.49 -1.08
CA LYS A 281 9.30 -0.77 -1.04
C LYS A 281 8.83 -0.86 0.39
N TYR A 282 8.85 0.26 1.12
CA TYR A 282 7.87 0.38 2.19
C TYR A 282 6.51 0.42 1.51
N ASP A 283 5.82 -0.73 1.50
CA ASP A 283 4.45 -0.76 1.02
C ASP A 283 3.62 0.11 1.94
N GLU A 284 3.45 1.36 1.54
CA GLU A 284 2.57 2.31 2.20
C GLU A 284 1.21 1.64 2.36
N ALA A 285 0.65 1.68 3.58
CA ALA A 285 -0.58 0.98 3.89
C ALA A 285 -1.68 1.39 2.89
N TRP A 286 -2.52 0.43 2.50
CA TRP A 286 -3.48 0.60 1.41
C TRP A 286 -4.41 1.80 1.61
N PHE A 287 -4.74 2.14 2.87
CA PHE A 287 -5.60 3.27 3.18
C PHE A 287 -4.94 4.63 2.94
N TRP A 288 -3.64 4.70 2.63
CA TRP A 288 -2.99 5.92 2.14
C TRP A 288 -3.04 6.05 0.62
N ARG A 289 -3.37 4.96 -0.08
CA ARG A 289 -3.39 4.83 -1.54
C ARG A 289 -4.84 4.92 -2.03
N GLY A 290 -5.31 6.13 -2.20
CA GLY A 290 -6.64 6.40 -2.75
C GLY A 290 -7.14 7.75 -2.31
N GLY A 291 -7.77 8.49 -3.21
CA GLY A 291 -8.42 9.78 -2.96
C GLY A 291 -9.66 9.68 -2.05
N LEU A 292 -9.61 8.87 -0.99
CA LEU A 292 -10.48 9.01 0.16
C LEU A 292 -10.09 10.33 0.82
N ASN A 293 -10.72 11.43 0.41
CA ASN A 293 -10.55 12.72 1.05
C ASN A 293 -11.09 12.62 2.48
N LEU A 294 -10.38 13.22 3.44
CA LEU A 294 -10.85 13.23 4.81
C LEU A 294 -12.10 14.12 4.90
N PRO A 295 -13.22 13.67 5.48
CA PRO A 295 -14.33 14.56 5.78
C PRO A 295 -13.89 15.62 6.79
N GLU A 296 -14.31 16.86 6.55
CA GLU A 296 -14.06 18.03 7.39
C GLU A 296 -14.68 17.78 8.78
N ARG A 297 -13.84 17.46 9.77
CA ARG A 297 -14.32 17.04 11.09
C ARG A 297 -14.86 18.26 11.87
N SER A 298 -16.16 18.24 12.16
CA SER A 298 -16.81 19.22 13.05
C SER A 298 -16.35 19.05 14.52
N HIS A 299 -15.94 20.15 15.17
CA HIS A 299 -15.73 20.37 16.62
C HIS A 299 -14.31 20.32 17.25
N LEU A 300 -13.22 20.12 16.51
CA LEU A 300 -11.87 20.28 17.05
C LEU A 300 -11.08 21.24 16.16
N ASP A 301 -10.86 22.50 16.60
CA ASP A 301 -10.03 23.55 15.96
C ASP A 301 -9.72 23.25 14.48
N SER A 302 -10.79 23.07 13.69
CA SER A 302 -10.79 22.25 12.47
C SER A 302 -9.96 22.91 11.38
N SER A 303 -9.89 24.24 11.43
CA SER A 303 -9.06 25.07 10.58
C SER A 303 -7.59 24.65 10.64
N LYS A 304 -7.02 24.41 11.83
CA LYS A 304 -5.58 24.10 11.94
C LYS A 304 -5.29 22.69 11.47
N ILE A 305 -6.14 21.71 11.79
CA ILE A 305 -5.93 20.32 11.36
C ILE A 305 -6.14 20.20 9.83
N ALA A 306 -7.13 20.90 9.27
CA ALA A 306 -7.33 20.99 7.82
C ALA A 306 -6.14 21.67 7.13
N GLU A 307 -5.63 22.77 7.69
CA GLU A 307 -4.43 23.45 7.17
C GLU A 307 -3.18 22.56 7.24
N TYR A 308 -2.98 21.83 8.35
CA TYR A 308 -1.88 20.89 8.48
C TYR A 308 -1.99 19.72 7.50
N THR A 309 -3.19 19.19 7.28
CA THR A 309 -3.41 18.08 6.34
C THR A 309 -3.30 18.53 4.88
N ASP A 310 -3.76 19.73 4.53
CA ASP A 310 -3.56 20.32 3.21
C ASP A 310 -2.07 20.61 2.94
N ASP A 311 -1.37 21.18 3.92
CA ASP A 311 0.06 21.43 3.78
C ASP A 311 0.86 20.12 3.71
N GLU A 312 0.50 19.11 4.49
CA GLU A 312 1.13 17.77 4.41
C GLU A 312 0.86 17.10 3.07
N ASN A 313 -0.37 17.16 2.56
CA ASN A 313 -0.73 16.64 1.23
C ASN A 313 0.01 17.39 0.11
N ARG A 314 0.14 18.71 0.23
CA ARG A 314 0.90 19.56 -0.69
C ARG A 314 2.39 19.19 -0.69
N VAL A 315 2.99 19.08 0.50
CA VAL A 315 4.38 18.66 0.66
C VAL A 315 4.57 17.25 0.11
N ARG A 316 3.65 16.32 0.38
CA ARG A 316 3.67 14.95 -0.16
C ARG A 316 3.60 14.96 -1.70
N TYR A 317 2.72 15.76 -2.28
CA TYR A 317 2.62 15.93 -3.73
C TYR A 317 3.94 16.40 -4.33
N PHE A 318 4.54 17.47 -3.79
CA PHE A 318 5.82 17.98 -4.31
C PHE A 318 6.97 16.98 -4.13
N ARG A 319 6.97 16.19 -3.04
CA ARG A 319 7.94 15.10 -2.86
C ARG A 319 7.75 13.99 -3.89
N LEU A 320 6.53 13.52 -4.09
CA LEU A 320 6.22 12.49 -5.09
C LEU A 320 6.54 12.98 -6.51
N LEU A 321 6.23 14.24 -6.82
CA LEU A 321 6.61 14.87 -8.07
C LEU A 321 8.14 14.97 -8.23
N GLY A 322 8.84 15.33 -7.16
CA GLY A 322 10.31 15.34 -7.12
C GLY A 322 10.91 13.95 -7.35
N HIS A 323 10.34 12.92 -6.72
CA HIS A 323 10.74 11.51 -6.94
C HIS A 323 10.49 11.07 -8.38
N HIS A 324 9.31 11.37 -8.93
CA HIS A 324 8.99 11.09 -10.31
C HIS A 324 9.99 11.76 -11.26
N THR A 325 10.25 13.06 -11.06
CA THR A 325 11.22 13.82 -11.86
C THR A 325 12.63 13.21 -11.77
N ARG A 326 13.06 12.82 -10.56
CA ARG A 326 14.35 12.16 -10.35
C ARG A 326 14.42 10.79 -11.02
N TRP A 327 13.36 10.01 -11.00
CA TRP A 327 13.31 8.71 -11.69
C TRP A 327 13.42 8.88 -13.21
N VAL A 328 12.73 9.89 -13.77
CA VAL A 328 12.86 10.24 -15.19
C VAL A 328 14.30 10.66 -15.52
N GLU A 329 14.93 11.48 -14.68
CA GLU A 329 16.32 11.89 -14.84
C GLU A 329 17.29 10.69 -14.77
N GLN A 330 17.17 9.84 -13.74
CA GLN A 330 17.98 8.63 -13.59
C GLN A 330 17.84 7.70 -14.80
N HIS A 331 16.62 7.55 -15.32
CA HIS A 331 16.38 6.78 -16.53
C HIS A 331 17.10 7.40 -17.74
N ALA A 332 17.01 8.72 -17.93
CA ALA A 332 17.71 9.42 -18.99
C ALA A 332 19.25 9.29 -18.87
N ILE A 333 19.79 9.37 -17.65
CA ILE A 333 21.22 9.18 -17.36
C ILE A 333 21.65 7.77 -17.74
N VAL A 334 20.94 6.74 -17.26
CA VAL A 334 21.25 5.33 -17.56
C VAL A 334 21.18 5.07 -19.07
N GLY A 335 20.16 5.60 -19.75
CA GLY A 335 20.05 5.52 -21.21
C GLY A 335 21.24 6.19 -21.92
N ALA A 336 21.69 7.35 -21.45
CA ALA A 336 22.86 8.04 -21.97
C ALA A 336 24.17 7.28 -21.69
N GLU A 337 24.31 6.64 -20.53
CA GLU A 337 25.46 5.82 -20.17
C GLU A 337 25.58 4.58 -21.04
N PHE A 338 24.47 3.88 -21.31
CA PHE A 338 24.43 2.80 -22.29
C PHE A 338 24.89 3.29 -23.67
N GLY A 339 24.37 4.43 -24.14
CA GLY A 339 24.78 5.02 -25.42
C GLY A 339 26.25 5.48 -25.46
N ARG A 340 26.85 5.89 -24.33
CA ARG A 340 28.31 6.16 -24.27
C ARG A 340 29.12 4.86 -24.35
N THR A 341 28.65 3.81 -23.68
CA THR A 341 29.29 2.49 -23.63
C THR A 341 29.29 1.83 -25.01
N GLU A 342 28.16 1.85 -25.72
CA GLU A 342 28.05 1.38 -27.11
C GLU A 342 29.05 2.11 -28.02
N ARG A 343 29.08 3.46 -27.98
CA ARG A 343 30.02 4.26 -28.78
C ARG A 343 31.47 3.96 -28.45
N HIS A 344 31.80 3.72 -27.18
CA HIS A 344 33.15 3.34 -26.77
C HIS A 344 33.56 1.99 -27.38
N PHE A 345 32.71 0.96 -27.29
CA PHE A 345 33.00 -0.35 -27.87
C PHE A 345 33.09 -0.29 -29.40
N CYS A 346 32.20 0.44 -30.06
CA CYS A 346 32.25 0.67 -31.50
C CYS A 346 33.56 1.34 -31.94
N LYS A 347 34.00 2.37 -31.21
CA LYS A 347 35.28 3.05 -31.46
C LYS A 347 36.46 2.11 -31.26
N MET A 348 36.50 1.36 -30.15
CA MET A 348 37.60 0.43 -29.87
C MET A 348 37.68 -0.68 -30.92
N LYS A 349 36.53 -1.25 -31.32
CA LYS A 349 36.45 -2.20 -32.45
C LYS A 349 37.07 -1.62 -33.72
N SER A 350 36.69 -0.39 -34.09
CA SER A 350 37.20 0.28 -35.30
C SER A 350 38.73 0.46 -35.24
N ILE A 351 39.27 0.95 -34.11
CA ILE A 351 40.72 1.10 -33.90
C ILE A 351 41.45 -0.25 -34.05
N TRP A 352 40.92 -1.32 -33.46
CA TRP A 352 41.55 -2.64 -33.58
C TRP A 352 41.47 -3.23 -35.00
N GLN A 353 40.41 -2.91 -35.76
CA GLN A 353 40.30 -3.28 -37.18
C GLN A 353 41.32 -2.52 -38.04
N GLU A 354 41.48 -1.22 -37.80
CA GLU A 354 42.49 -0.40 -38.48
C GLU A 354 43.91 -0.90 -38.20
N LEU A 355 44.23 -1.21 -36.93
CA LEU A 355 45.52 -1.80 -36.55
C LEU A 355 45.75 -3.15 -37.22
N ALA A 356 44.73 -4.01 -37.27
CA ALA A 356 44.84 -5.31 -37.95
C ALA A 356 45.18 -5.13 -39.44
N ALA A 357 44.48 -4.22 -40.13
CA ALA A 357 44.74 -3.90 -41.53
C ALA A 357 46.15 -3.33 -41.75
N GLU A 358 46.62 -2.45 -40.85
CA GLU A 358 47.98 -1.92 -40.90
C GLU A 358 49.02 -3.04 -40.76
N PHE A 359 48.86 -3.95 -39.82
CA PHE A 359 49.77 -5.09 -39.67
C PHE A 359 49.74 -6.05 -40.86
N ASP A 360 48.57 -6.28 -41.46
CA ASP A 360 48.44 -7.10 -42.67
C ASP A 360 49.17 -6.46 -43.86
N THR A 361 49.01 -5.15 -44.08
CA THR A 361 49.71 -4.44 -45.16
C THR A 361 51.22 -4.47 -44.96
N LYS A 362 51.71 -4.31 -43.72
CA LYS A 362 53.14 -4.43 -43.39
C LYS A 362 53.63 -5.87 -43.61
N ALA A 363 52.88 -6.88 -43.18
CA ALA A 363 53.22 -8.28 -43.38
C ALA A 363 53.28 -8.64 -44.87
N ALA A 364 52.31 -8.16 -45.67
CA ALA A 364 52.27 -8.38 -47.12
C ALA A 364 53.47 -7.74 -47.84
N LYS A 365 53.84 -6.50 -47.47
CA LYS A 365 55.04 -5.83 -47.99
C LYS A 365 56.32 -6.60 -47.65
N GLN A 366 56.46 -7.04 -46.40
CA GLN A 366 57.61 -7.84 -45.97
C GLN A 366 57.67 -9.20 -46.67
N GLY A 367 56.52 -9.87 -46.84
CA GLY A 367 56.43 -11.14 -47.58
C GLY A 367 56.79 -10.97 -49.06
N ALA A 368 56.35 -9.89 -49.70
CA ALA A 368 56.71 -9.57 -51.09
C ALA A 368 58.21 -9.25 -51.24
N GLU A 369 58.82 -8.58 -50.26
CA GLU A 369 60.26 -8.33 -50.23
C GLU A 369 61.05 -9.64 -50.06
N VAL A 370 60.61 -10.54 -49.17
CA VAL A 370 61.21 -11.87 -48.99
C VAL A 370 61.12 -12.67 -50.29
N ALA A 371 59.96 -12.67 -50.96
CA ALA A 371 59.77 -13.35 -52.24
C ALA A 371 60.70 -12.77 -53.33
N SER A 372 60.75 -11.45 -53.46
CA SER A 372 61.63 -10.76 -54.42
C SER A 372 63.11 -11.08 -54.20
N ARG A 373 63.57 -11.11 -52.94
CA ARG A 373 64.95 -11.48 -52.59
C ARG A 373 65.23 -12.96 -52.88
N ARG A 374 64.26 -13.85 -52.67
CA ARG A 374 64.38 -15.27 -53.02
C ARG A 374 64.51 -15.45 -54.53
N ASP A 375 63.66 -14.79 -55.31
CA ASP A 375 63.67 -14.89 -56.77
C ASP A 375 64.97 -14.34 -57.37
N ALA A 376 65.53 -13.27 -56.80
CA ALA A 376 66.84 -12.75 -57.17
C ALA A 376 67.96 -13.74 -56.87
N ALA A 377 67.97 -14.34 -55.67
CA ALA A 377 68.98 -15.34 -55.28
C ALA A 377 68.95 -16.60 -56.17
N ILE A 378 67.76 -17.04 -56.58
CA ILE A 378 67.58 -18.16 -57.52
C ILE A 378 68.17 -17.81 -58.89
N LYS A 379 67.94 -16.60 -59.39
CA LYS A 379 68.50 -16.13 -60.67
C LYS A 379 70.03 -16.05 -60.64
N ASP A 380 70.62 -15.69 -59.50
CA ASP A 380 72.06 -15.54 -59.34
C ASP A 380 72.80 -16.89 -59.15
N GLY A 381 72.10 -18.03 -59.20
CA GLY A 381 72.71 -19.36 -59.11
C GLY A 381 73.29 -19.70 -57.72
N VAL A 382 72.94 -18.92 -56.70
CA VAL A 382 73.34 -19.19 -55.31
C VAL A 382 72.50 -20.33 -54.78
N SER A 383 73.14 -21.41 -54.32
CA SER A 383 72.43 -22.59 -53.85
C SER A 383 71.42 -22.26 -52.75
N GLU A 384 70.21 -22.82 -52.89
CA GLU A 384 68.99 -22.54 -52.12
C GLU A 384 69.15 -22.68 -50.59
N ALA A 385 70.22 -23.36 -50.14
CA ALA A 385 70.51 -23.62 -48.74
C ALA A 385 71.18 -22.45 -47.98
N MET A 386 71.73 -21.43 -48.66
CA MET A 386 72.69 -20.53 -47.98
C MET A 386 72.16 -19.18 -47.48
N ARG A 387 70.93 -18.73 -47.76
CA ARG A 387 70.38 -17.50 -47.13
C ARG A 387 68.90 -17.25 -47.45
N GLU A 388 68.00 -18.02 -46.84
CA GLU A 388 66.71 -17.39 -46.55
C GLU A 388 66.97 -16.28 -45.51
N PRO A 389 66.47 -15.05 -45.70
CA PRO A 389 66.62 -13.99 -44.72
C PRO A 389 65.73 -14.32 -43.51
N VAL A 390 66.24 -15.18 -42.61
CA VAL A 390 65.56 -15.67 -41.40
C VAL A 390 64.94 -14.53 -40.60
N GLN A 391 65.62 -13.38 -40.56
CA GLN A 391 65.12 -12.17 -39.89
C GLN A 391 63.84 -11.62 -40.54
N LEU A 392 63.75 -11.54 -41.87
CA LEU A 392 62.56 -11.03 -42.55
C LEU A 392 61.36 -11.96 -42.38
N LYS A 393 61.58 -13.29 -42.45
CA LYS A 393 60.52 -14.27 -42.15
C LYS A 393 60.05 -14.20 -40.70
N ARG A 394 60.95 -13.93 -39.76
CA ARG A 394 60.61 -13.74 -38.34
C ARG A 394 59.75 -12.47 -38.16
N VAL A 395 60.14 -11.37 -38.80
CA VAL A 395 59.38 -10.11 -38.78
C VAL A 395 58.00 -10.30 -39.40
N GLU A 396 57.92 -10.95 -40.56
CA GLU A 396 56.64 -11.26 -41.21
C GLU A 396 55.73 -12.10 -40.30
N ARG A 397 56.27 -13.16 -39.67
CA ARG A 397 55.50 -14.00 -38.73
C ARG A 397 55.03 -13.19 -37.51
N GLN A 398 55.86 -12.31 -36.97
CA GLN A 398 55.49 -11.42 -35.86
C GLN A 398 54.38 -10.44 -36.26
N LEU A 399 54.45 -9.86 -37.46
CA LEU A 399 53.41 -8.97 -37.98
C LEU A 399 52.09 -9.72 -38.19
N ARG A 400 52.13 -10.93 -38.77
CA ARG A 400 50.94 -11.79 -38.90
C ARG A 400 50.33 -12.16 -37.53
N GLY A 401 51.18 -12.47 -36.53
CA GLY A 401 50.73 -12.72 -35.16
C GLY A 401 50.07 -11.50 -34.52
N SER A 402 50.64 -10.31 -34.74
CA SER A 402 50.08 -9.04 -34.26
C SER A 402 48.75 -8.69 -34.94
N ALA A 403 48.64 -8.93 -36.24
CA ALA A 403 47.39 -8.79 -36.99
C ALA A 403 46.30 -9.75 -36.46
N ALA A 404 46.65 -11.02 -36.23
CA ALA A 404 45.72 -12.00 -35.68
C ALA A 404 45.20 -11.59 -34.29
N TYR A 405 46.08 -11.10 -33.42
CA TYR A 405 45.70 -10.56 -32.11
C TYR A 405 44.78 -9.35 -32.22
N ALA A 406 45.10 -8.40 -33.10
CA ALA A 406 44.27 -7.22 -33.32
C ALA A 406 42.85 -7.60 -33.81
N ARG A 407 42.73 -8.59 -34.71
CA ARG A 407 41.42 -9.12 -35.13
C ARG A 407 40.65 -9.76 -33.97
N GLN A 408 41.32 -10.53 -33.12
CA GLN A 408 40.69 -11.13 -31.94
C GLN A 408 40.16 -10.06 -30.97
N LYS A 409 40.91 -8.97 -30.78
CA LYS A 409 40.45 -7.82 -29.99
C LYS A 409 39.28 -7.09 -30.65
N ALA A 410 39.32 -6.89 -31.96
CA ALA A 410 38.18 -6.32 -32.69
C ALA A 410 36.90 -7.16 -32.54
N SER A 411 36.99 -8.50 -32.65
CA SER A 411 35.85 -9.39 -32.44
C SER A 411 35.35 -9.37 -30.99
N PHE A 412 36.25 -9.24 -30.02
CA PHE A 412 35.88 -9.09 -28.61
C PHE A 412 35.03 -7.82 -28.37
N TYR A 413 35.48 -6.67 -28.87
CA TYR A 413 34.71 -5.42 -28.74
C TYR A 413 33.40 -5.45 -29.54
N MET A 414 33.34 -6.16 -30.66
CA MET A 414 32.08 -6.40 -31.39
C MET A 414 31.08 -7.20 -30.54
N GLY A 415 31.54 -8.21 -29.81
CA GLY A 415 30.68 -8.94 -28.87
C GLY A 415 30.14 -8.04 -27.76
N LEU A 416 30.99 -7.22 -27.16
CA LEU A 416 30.59 -6.25 -26.12
C LEU A 416 29.62 -5.19 -26.64
N GLU A 417 29.82 -4.70 -27.87
CA GLU A 417 28.90 -3.77 -28.54
C GLU A 417 27.50 -4.37 -28.68
N ILE A 418 27.40 -5.60 -29.20
CA ILE A 418 26.12 -6.32 -29.36
C ILE A 418 25.46 -6.58 -28.01
N GLU A 419 26.24 -6.98 -27.01
CA GLU A 419 25.72 -7.25 -25.67
C GLU A 419 25.18 -5.97 -25.02
N ALA A 420 25.94 -4.88 -25.07
CA ALA A 420 25.51 -3.58 -24.54
C ALA A 420 24.22 -3.11 -25.22
N HIS A 421 24.14 -3.25 -26.54
CA HIS A 421 22.95 -2.90 -27.31
C HIS A 421 21.74 -3.74 -26.94
N THR A 422 21.93 -5.05 -26.81
CA THR A 422 20.87 -5.97 -26.40
C THR A 422 20.37 -5.66 -25.00
N ARG A 423 21.29 -5.35 -24.05
CA ARG A 423 20.93 -4.95 -22.68
C ARG A 423 20.14 -3.65 -22.67
N ARG A 424 20.55 -2.66 -23.48
CA ARG A 424 19.82 -1.39 -23.65
C ARG A 424 18.41 -1.61 -24.17
N LEU A 425 18.23 -2.41 -25.23
CA LEU A 425 16.92 -2.73 -25.79
C LEU A 425 16.03 -3.50 -24.81
N LYS A 426 16.59 -4.47 -24.08
CA LYS A 426 15.86 -5.20 -23.03
C LYS A 426 15.41 -4.27 -21.90
N ALA A 427 16.26 -3.35 -21.47
CA ALA A 427 15.92 -2.36 -20.45
C ALA A 427 14.79 -1.42 -20.93
N ALA A 428 14.87 -0.94 -22.17
CA ALA A 428 13.82 -0.14 -22.79
C ALA A 428 12.49 -0.93 -22.93
N ALA A 429 12.55 -2.18 -23.41
CA ALA A 429 11.36 -3.01 -23.58
C ALA A 429 10.70 -3.40 -22.25
N ALA A 430 11.48 -3.61 -21.19
CA ALA A 430 10.95 -3.85 -19.84
C ALA A 430 10.17 -2.64 -19.31
N TRP A 431 10.57 -1.44 -19.71
CA TRP A 431 9.88 -0.20 -19.38
C TRP A 431 8.59 -0.01 -20.18
N ASP A 432 8.63 -0.31 -21.48
CA ASP A 432 7.47 -0.16 -22.37
C ASP A 432 6.40 -1.24 -22.17
N LYS A 433 6.73 -2.36 -21.52
CA LYS A 433 5.87 -3.56 -21.43
C LYS A 433 4.49 -3.36 -20.80
N GLU A 434 4.20 -2.19 -20.24
CA GLU A 434 2.87 -1.85 -19.72
C GLU A 434 2.32 -0.49 -20.19
N ASN A 435 3.04 0.29 -21.02
CA ASN A 435 2.63 1.64 -21.45
C ASN A 435 2.08 2.51 -20.30
N LEU A 436 2.54 2.28 -19.06
CA LEU A 436 1.97 2.93 -17.88
C LEU A 436 2.18 4.45 -17.93
N TRP A 437 3.26 4.91 -18.56
CA TRP A 437 3.55 6.33 -18.73
C TRP A 437 2.55 7.01 -19.69
N ALA A 438 2.19 6.36 -20.81
CA ALA A 438 1.20 6.88 -21.76
C ALA A 438 -0.21 6.96 -21.17
N LYS A 439 -0.55 6.06 -20.23
CA LYS A 439 -1.79 6.14 -19.44
C LYS A 439 -1.76 7.24 -18.37
N PHE A 440 -0.58 7.58 -17.86
CA PHE A 440 -0.41 8.57 -16.79
C PHE A 440 -0.43 10.03 -17.30
N GLU A 441 0.10 10.30 -18.49
CA GLU A 441 0.08 11.65 -19.09
C GLU A 441 -1.27 12.07 -19.67
N GLY A 442 -2.32 11.22 -19.57
CA GLY A 442 -3.63 11.51 -20.16
C GLY A 442 -3.63 11.55 -21.69
N LEU A 443 -2.51 11.20 -22.34
CA LEU A 443 -2.35 11.15 -23.79
C LEU A 443 -2.95 9.88 -24.42
N GLY A 444 -3.37 8.91 -23.60
CA GLY A 444 -4.02 7.67 -24.04
C GLY A 444 -5.51 7.76 -24.34
N GLU A 445 -6.20 8.82 -23.89
CA GLU A 445 -7.57 9.11 -24.34
C GLU A 445 -7.48 10.08 -25.51
N GLN A 446 -7.32 9.55 -26.73
CA GLN A 446 -7.69 10.34 -27.90
C GLN A 446 -9.16 10.74 -27.71
N PRO A 447 -9.49 12.05 -27.77
CA PRO A 447 -10.89 12.47 -27.73
C PRO A 447 -11.64 11.71 -28.83
N PRO A 448 -12.84 11.19 -28.55
CA PRO A 448 -13.59 10.40 -29.52
C PRO A 448 -13.64 11.20 -30.82
N ALA A 449 -13.15 10.59 -31.89
CA ALA A 449 -13.05 11.22 -33.20
C ALA A 449 -14.36 11.97 -33.48
N LYS A 450 -14.28 13.30 -33.59
CA LYS A 450 -15.42 14.14 -33.95
C LYS A 450 -16.00 13.52 -35.23
N LYS A 451 -17.16 12.87 -35.12
CA LYS A 451 -17.93 12.42 -36.27
C LYS A 451 -18.06 13.65 -37.16
N SER A 452 -17.40 13.62 -38.32
CA SER A 452 -17.57 14.63 -39.35
C SER A 452 -19.06 14.69 -39.61
N ARG A 453 -19.67 15.79 -39.20
CA ARG A 453 -21.02 16.15 -39.57
C ARG A 453 -20.95 16.33 -41.09
N VAL A 454 -21.43 15.34 -41.81
CA VAL A 454 -21.62 15.41 -43.26
C VAL A 454 -22.60 16.54 -43.48
N ASP A 455 -22.08 17.67 -43.95
CA ASP A 455 -22.86 18.78 -44.46
C ASP A 455 -23.60 18.28 -45.71
N GLY A 456 -24.87 17.91 -45.51
CA GLY A 456 -25.81 17.73 -46.59
C GLY A 456 -26.13 19.08 -47.21
N ASN A 457 -25.67 19.31 -48.44
CA ASN A 457 -26.02 20.46 -49.25
C ASN A 457 -26.48 19.99 -50.63
N ARG A 458 -27.75 20.30 -50.95
CA ARG A 458 -28.42 20.37 -52.28
C ARG A 458 -28.55 19.03 -53.04
N GLY A 459 -29.70 18.65 -53.60
CA GLY A 459 -30.96 19.35 -53.88
C GLY A 459 -31.52 18.80 -55.20
N VAL A 460 -32.80 18.41 -55.21
CA VAL A 460 -33.79 18.55 -56.30
C VAL A 460 -35.14 18.68 -55.61
#